data_AF-A0A950UWJ3-F1
#
_entry.id   AF-A0A950UWJ3-F1
#
_cell.length_a   1.000
_cell.length_b   1.000
_cell.length_c   1.000
_cell.angle_alpha   90.00
_cell.angle_beta   90.00
_cell.angle_gamma   90.00
#
_symmetry.space_group_name_H-M   'P 1'
#
loop_
_entity.id
_entity.type
_entity.pdbx_description
1 polymer ?
#
loop_
_entity_poly.entity_id
_entity_poly.type
_entity_poly.pdbx_seq_one_letter_code
_entity_poly.pdbx_strand_id
1 'polypeptide(L)'
;MKLHLATVTAIAAFLFAGCGSGAVANSVPSSTSNASSLGDVVPANPAPAAYCRQTGGQVEIRHAVYGSNGSKLLFLAGIAHFCQYTSKKDGSRIHILLSTLYTTKPTLAALAYILKPPVGSCQGNPASCYCSYLGGSDQFGGTTGAGGGWYEKKAIDQTLEACIFPDLSSIDSWGLTYHANGIIRGINLQKVMRYKYHPT
;
A
#
# COMPACT_ATOMS: atom_id res chain seq x y z
N MET A 1 -7.60 53.44 33.28
CA MET A 1 -8.76 53.86 32.47
C MET A 1 -9.36 52.62 31.83
N LYS A 2 -10.61 52.30 32.17
CA LYS A 2 -11.42 51.23 31.56
C LYS A 2 -11.91 51.72 30.19
N LEU A 3 -11.88 50.88 29.16
CA LEU A 3 -12.66 51.11 27.94
C LEU A 3 -13.18 49.78 27.38
N HIS A 4 -14.33 49.88 26.74
CA HIS A 4 -15.41 48.90 26.73
C HIS A 4 -15.40 47.86 25.59
N LEU A 5 -16.03 46.74 25.94
CA LEU A 5 -16.67 45.69 25.16
C LEU A 5 -17.41 46.16 23.89
N ALA A 6 -17.32 45.41 22.79
CA ALA A 6 -18.38 45.33 21.78
C ALA A 6 -18.35 43.96 21.08
N THR A 7 -19.28 43.10 21.48
CA THR A 7 -19.63 41.81 20.86
C THR A 7 -20.65 42.07 19.75
N VAL A 8 -20.44 41.50 18.55
CA VAL A 8 -21.46 41.46 17.49
C VAL A 8 -21.75 40.00 17.19
N THR A 9 -22.96 39.57 17.56
CA THR A 9 -23.51 38.24 17.31
C THR A 9 -24.55 38.38 16.20
N ALA A 10 -24.37 37.69 15.08
CA ALA A 10 -25.38 37.60 14.02
C ALA A 10 -25.93 36.16 13.98
N ILE A 11 -27.20 36.02 14.37
CA ILE A 11 -27.98 34.79 14.32
C ILE A 11 -28.75 34.79 13.00
N ALA A 12 -28.55 33.80 12.15
CA ALA A 12 -29.39 33.54 10.98
C ALA A 12 -30.07 32.17 11.16
N ALA A 13 -31.35 32.21 11.54
CA ALA A 13 -32.21 31.04 11.61
C ALA A 13 -32.84 30.79 10.25
N PHE A 14 -32.59 29.61 9.65
CA PHE A 14 -33.34 29.12 8.50
C PHE A 14 -34.37 28.09 8.97
N LEU A 15 -35.63 28.49 8.86
CA LEU A 15 -36.82 27.64 9.00
C LEU A 15 -37.07 26.94 7.65
N PHE A 16 -37.06 25.61 7.64
CA PHE A 16 -37.72 24.83 6.58
C PHE A 16 -38.83 24.00 7.22
N ALA A 17 -40.07 24.41 6.94
CA ALA A 17 -41.29 23.65 7.16
C ALA A 17 -41.63 22.87 5.89
N GLY A 18 -41.96 21.58 6.02
CA GLY A 18 -42.47 20.75 4.93
C GLY A 18 -43.01 19.43 5.45
N CYS A 19 -44.32 19.35 5.66
CA CYS A 19 -45.08 18.15 6.00
C CYS A 19 -45.32 17.29 4.75
N GLY A 20 -45.30 15.96 4.90
CA GLY A 20 -45.77 15.04 3.86
C GLY A 20 -45.77 13.59 4.32
N SER A 21 -46.96 13.08 4.67
CA SER A 21 -47.26 11.72 5.11
C SER A 21 -47.13 10.68 3.98
N GLY A 22 -46.70 9.46 4.33
CA GLY A 22 -46.73 8.31 3.44
C GLY A 22 -46.15 7.04 4.07
N ALA A 23 -46.85 6.47 5.06
CA ALA A 23 -46.52 5.15 5.59
C ALA A 23 -47.02 4.06 4.62
N VAL A 24 -46.13 3.55 3.78
CA VAL A 24 -46.33 2.30 3.02
C VAL A 24 -45.64 1.17 3.79
N ALA A 25 -46.45 0.28 4.37
CA ALA A 25 -45.98 -0.95 4.99
C ALA A 25 -45.63 -1.97 3.89
N ASN A 26 -44.37 -1.98 3.46
CA ASN A 26 -43.83 -3.10 2.68
C ASN A 26 -43.25 -4.13 3.65
N SER A 27 -43.91 -5.29 3.71
CA SER A 27 -43.37 -6.52 4.31
C SER A 27 -42.12 -6.94 3.53
N VAL A 28 -40.95 -6.59 4.07
CA VAL A 28 -39.65 -7.06 3.54
C VAL A 28 -39.51 -8.55 3.91
N PRO A 29 -39.28 -9.45 2.94
CA PRO A 29 -38.98 -10.84 3.25
C PRO A 29 -37.69 -10.88 4.08
N SER A 30 -37.73 -11.60 5.21
CA SER A 30 -36.58 -11.88 6.05
C SER A 30 -35.56 -12.71 5.28
N SER A 31 -34.69 -12.04 4.53
CA SER A 31 -33.43 -12.58 4.09
C SER A 31 -32.58 -12.76 5.34
N THR A 32 -32.46 -14.01 5.79
CA THR A 32 -31.44 -14.48 6.72
C THR A 32 -30.10 -13.86 6.35
N SER A 33 -29.69 -12.88 7.13
CA SER A 33 -28.37 -12.29 7.08
C SER A 33 -27.36 -13.36 7.50
N ASN A 34 -26.87 -14.10 6.51
CA ASN A 34 -25.59 -14.77 6.64
C ASN A 34 -24.58 -13.68 6.96
N ALA A 35 -24.01 -13.73 8.17
CA ALA A 35 -22.84 -12.95 8.51
C ALA A 35 -21.73 -13.35 7.54
N SER A 36 -21.52 -12.52 6.51
CA SER A 36 -20.40 -12.67 5.59
C SER A 36 -19.12 -12.63 6.40
N SER A 37 -18.35 -13.73 6.28
CA SER A 37 -17.01 -13.86 6.83
C SER A 37 -16.13 -12.67 6.42
N LEU A 38 -15.22 -12.29 7.32
CA LEU A 38 -14.16 -11.32 7.09
C LEU A 38 -13.54 -11.47 5.69
N GLY A 39 -13.77 -10.46 4.85
CA GLY A 39 -13.04 -10.16 3.62
C GLY A 39 -13.16 -11.21 2.52
N ASP A 40 -13.99 -10.90 1.52
CA ASP A 40 -13.82 -11.50 0.20
C ASP A 40 -12.39 -11.23 -0.28
N VAL A 41 -11.54 -12.25 -0.19
CA VAL A 41 -10.22 -12.27 -0.82
C VAL A 41 -10.50 -12.16 -2.32
N VAL A 42 -10.37 -10.97 -2.88
CA VAL A 42 -10.35 -10.80 -4.34
C VAL A 42 -9.23 -11.70 -4.84
N PRO A 43 -9.52 -12.80 -5.56
CA PRO A 43 -8.47 -13.68 -6.02
C PRO A 43 -7.53 -12.88 -6.90
N ALA A 44 -6.23 -13.15 -6.77
CA ALA A 44 -5.23 -12.55 -7.64
C ALA A 44 -5.72 -12.71 -9.09
N ASN A 45 -5.69 -11.64 -9.89
CA ASN A 45 -5.89 -11.81 -11.32
C ASN A 45 -4.93 -12.93 -11.78
N PRO A 46 -5.43 -14.03 -12.36
CA PRO A 46 -4.64 -15.24 -12.53
C PRO A 46 -3.44 -15.02 -13.45
N ALA A 47 -3.53 -14.07 -14.39
CA ALA A 47 -2.46 -13.79 -15.34
C ALA A 47 -1.21 -13.15 -14.69
N PRO A 48 -1.29 -12.04 -13.92
CA PRO A 48 -0.15 -11.54 -13.13
C PRO A 48 0.48 -12.59 -12.20
N ALA A 49 -0.35 -13.39 -11.53
CA ALA A 49 0.14 -14.44 -10.63
C ALA A 49 0.87 -15.56 -11.39
N ALA A 50 0.34 -15.99 -12.54
CA ALA A 50 1.01 -16.95 -13.42
C ALA A 50 2.32 -16.39 -13.98
N TYR A 51 2.33 -15.11 -14.39
CA TYR A 51 3.52 -14.45 -14.88
C TYR A 51 4.62 -14.37 -13.81
N CYS A 52 4.28 -14.02 -12.57
CA CYS A 52 5.21 -14.05 -11.43
C CYS A 52 5.89 -15.42 -11.29
N ARG A 53 5.11 -16.52 -11.33
CA ARG A 53 5.67 -17.88 -11.26
C ARG A 53 6.52 -18.22 -12.47
N GLN A 54 6.08 -17.84 -13.67
CA GLN A 54 6.79 -18.07 -14.92
C GLN A 54 8.17 -17.40 -14.94
N THR A 55 8.30 -16.21 -14.37
CA THR A 55 9.57 -15.48 -14.25
C THR A 55 10.41 -15.92 -13.04
N GLY A 56 10.00 -16.96 -12.32
CA GLY A 56 10.74 -17.57 -11.21
C GLY A 56 10.47 -16.97 -9.84
N GLY A 57 9.42 -16.17 -9.70
CA GLY A 57 8.97 -15.63 -8.41
C GLY A 57 7.94 -16.51 -7.70
N GLN A 58 7.62 -16.16 -6.46
CA GLN A 58 6.58 -16.75 -5.64
C GLN A 58 5.50 -15.71 -5.35
N VAL A 59 4.24 -16.10 -5.46
CA VAL A 59 3.12 -15.20 -5.15
C VAL A 59 2.84 -15.25 -3.66
N GLU A 60 2.81 -14.08 -3.03
CA GLU A 60 2.48 -13.89 -1.62
C GLU A 60 1.21 -13.05 -1.50
N ILE A 61 0.36 -13.40 -0.51
CA ILE A 61 -0.85 -12.64 -0.18
C ILE A 61 -0.63 -12.04 1.20
N ARG A 62 -0.61 -10.71 1.26
CA ARG A 62 -0.26 -9.98 2.48
C ARG A 62 -1.40 -9.09 2.93
N HIS A 63 -1.61 -9.02 4.23
CA HIS A 63 -2.61 -8.18 4.88
C HIS A 63 -1.95 -6.92 5.44
N ALA A 64 -2.58 -5.78 5.24
CA ALA A 64 -2.16 -4.54 5.87
C ALA A 64 -2.28 -4.66 7.40
N VAL A 65 -1.23 -4.31 8.13
CA VAL A 65 -1.25 -4.27 9.61
C VAL A 65 -0.66 -2.96 10.13
N TYR A 66 -1.14 -2.54 11.29
CA TYR A 66 -0.57 -1.47 12.10
C TYR A 66 -0.03 -2.01 13.42
N GLY A 67 0.96 -1.33 14.00
CA GLY A 67 1.50 -1.68 15.33
C GLY A 67 2.46 -2.86 15.30
N SER A 68 3.18 -3.09 14.20
CA SER A 68 4.08 -4.23 14.04
C SER A 68 5.26 -4.25 15.01
N ASN A 69 5.57 -3.12 15.65
CA ASN A 69 6.60 -3.04 16.70
C ASN A 69 6.06 -3.39 18.09
N GLY A 70 4.74 -3.58 18.23
CA GLY A 70 4.07 -3.92 19.48
C GLY A 70 3.81 -5.42 19.65
N SER A 71 3.14 -5.78 20.75
CA SER A 71 2.77 -7.16 21.08
C SER A 71 1.51 -7.67 20.37
N LYS A 72 0.74 -6.77 19.72
CA LYS A 72 -0.50 -7.09 19.01
C LYS A 72 -0.53 -6.38 17.66
N LEU A 73 -0.72 -7.16 16.61
CA LEU A 73 -0.97 -6.64 15.26
C LEU A 73 -2.44 -6.22 15.13
N LEU A 74 -2.66 -4.99 14.69
CA LEU A 74 -3.98 -4.56 14.25
C LEU A 74 -4.10 -4.82 12.75
N PHE A 75 -4.94 -5.78 12.36
CA PHE A 75 -5.23 -6.04 10.96
C PHE A 75 -6.14 -4.94 10.40
N LEU A 76 -5.71 -4.36 9.29
CA LEU A 76 -6.45 -3.36 8.54
C LEU A 76 -7.17 -4.04 7.36
N ALA A 77 -8.03 -3.30 6.67
CA ALA A 77 -8.84 -3.84 5.58
C ALA A 77 -8.06 -4.18 4.29
N GLY A 78 -6.81 -3.71 4.15
CA GLY A 78 -6.03 -3.89 2.93
C GLY A 78 -5.51 -5.31 2.73
N ILE A 79 -5.66 -5.83 1.52
CA ILE A 79 -5.05 -7.08 1.05
C ILE A 79 -4.30 -6.77 -0.24
N ALA A 80 -3.05 -7.22 -0.35
CA ALA A 80 -2.23 -7.02 -1.54
C ALA A 80 -1.48 -8.28 -1.93
N HIS A 81 -1.28 -8.45 -3.24
CA HIS A 81 -0.64 -9.63 -3.81
C HIS A 81 0.71 -9.23 -4.38
N PHE A 82 1.77 -9.80 -3.84
CA PHE A 82 3.15 -9.52 -4.23
C PHE A 82 3.76 -10.69 -4.96
N CYS A 83 4.69 -10.40 -5.87
CA CYS A 83 5.65 -11.36 -6.36
C CYS A 83 6.95 -11.20 -5.60
N GLN A 84 7.35 -12.23 -4.86
CA GLN A 84 8.65 -12.33 -4.22
C GLN A 84 9.63 -13.00 -5.17
N TYR A 85 10.79 -12.37 -5.37
CA TYR A 85 11.94 -13.02 -6.00
C TYR A 85 13.03 -13.23 -4.96
N THR A 86 13.48 -14.48 -4.80
CA THR A 86 14.56 -14.85 -3.89
C THR A 86 15.82 -15.21 -4.69
N SER A 87 16.92 -14.57 -4.35
CA SER A 87 18.23 -14.88 -4.91
C SER A 87 18.71 -16.23 -4.37
N LYS A 88 19.05 -17.15 -5.27
CA LYS A 88 19.62 -18.46 -4.88
C LYS A 88 21.06 -18.34 -4.37
N LYS A 89 21.74 -17.21 -4.58
CA LYS A 89 23.15 -17.02 -4.22
C LYS A 89 23.33 -16.59 -2.77
N ASP A 90 22.52 -15.64 -2.31
CA ASP A 90 22.67 -14.99 -1.01
C ASP A 90 21.37 -14.99 -0.18
N GLY A 91 20.29 -15.58 -0.71
CA GLY A 91 18.99 -15.61 -0.04
C GLY A 91 18.28 -14.26 0.03
N SER A 92 18.84 -13.19 -0.55
CA SER A 92 18.22 -11.87 -0.57
C SER A 92 16.90 -11.89 -1.35
N ARG A 93 15.97 -11.00 -1.00
CA ARG A 93 14.62 -10.99 -1.53
C ARG A 93 14.21 -9.59 -1.98
N ILE A 94 13.34 -9.53 -2.96
CA ILE A 94 12.65 -8.31 -3.36
C ILE A 94 11.19 -8.64 -3.69
N HIS A 95 10.29 -7.77 -3.25
CA HIS A 95 8.86 -7.90 -3.50
C HIS A 95 8.39 -6.78 -4.43
N ILE A 96 7.50 -7.12 -5.35
CA ILE A 96 6.84 -6.18 -6.27
C ILE A 96 5.36 -6.53 -6.33
N LEU A 97 4.48 -5.53 -6.26
CA LEU A 97 3.05 -5.74 -6.40
C LEU A 97 2.74 -6.36 -7.77
N LEU A 98 1.86 -7.36 -7.83
CA LEU A 98 1.59 -8.10 -9.08
C LEU A 98 1.14 -7.19 -10.22
N SER A 99 0.36 -6.15 -9.94
CA SER A 99 -0.07 -5.16 -10.94
C SER A 99 1.12 -4.36 -11.50
N THR A 100 2.06 -3.93 -10.65
CA THR A 100 3.31 -3.27 -11.06
C THR A 100 4.19 -4.18 -11.92
N LEU A 101 4.29 -5.47 -11.55
CA LEU A 101 5.09 -6.44 -12.31
C LEU A 101 4.52 -6.65 -13.72
N TYR A 102 3.20 -6.71 -13.83
CA TYR A 102 2.50 -7.20 -15.02
C TYR A 102 2.06 -6.10 -16.01
N THR A 103 1.97 -4.84 -15.56
CA THR A 103 1.60 -3.73 -16.45
C THR A 103 2.65 -3.49 -17.55
N THR A 104 2.18 -3.08 -18.72
CA THR A 104 3.02 -2.61 -19.83
C THR A 104 3.05 -1.08 -19.92
N LYS A 105 2.36 -0.38 -19.01
CA LYS A 105 2.37 1.09 -18.90
C LYS A 105 3.37 1.52 -17.83
N PRO A 106 3.95 2.73 -17.93
CA PRO A 106 4.78 3.26 -16.87
C PRO A 106 3.98 3.38 -15.56
N THR A 107 4.66 3.10 -14.45
CA THR A 107 4.17 3.42 -13.10
C THR A 107 5.29 4.07 -12.31
N LEU A 108 4.95 4.80 -11.25
CA LEU A 108 5.93 5.46 -10.41
C LEU A 108 6.90 4.46 -9.77
N ALA A 109 6.43 3.30 -9.30
CA ALA A 109 7.31 2.26 -8.77
C ALA A 109 8.27 1.68 -9.82
N ALA A 110 7.78 1.39 -11.03
CA ALA A 110 8.62 0.85 -12.10
C ALA A 110 9.67 1.88 -12.53
N LEU A 111 9.30 3.15 -12.66
CA LEU A 111 10.21 4.24 -12.99
C LEU A 111 11.22 4.50 -11.86
N ALA A 112 10.81 4.48 -10.60
CA ALA A 112 11.71 4.62 -9.45
C ALA A 112 12.80 3.53 -9.46
N TYR A 113 12.41 2.27 -9.72
CA TYR A 113 13.38 1.18 -9.86
C TYR A 113 14.28 1.35 -11.09
N ILE A 114 13.73 1.75 -12.23
CA ILE A 114 14.50 1.84 -13.49
C ILE A 114 15.49 3.00 -13.47
N LEU A 115 15.01 4.19 -13.10
CA LEU A 115 15.77 5.44 -13.18
C LEU A 115 16.70 5.64 -11.98
N LYS A 116 16.45 4.93 -10.87
CA LYS A 116 17.26 4.99 -9.63
C LYS A 116 17.57 6.44 -9.21
N PRO A 117 16.56 7.27 -8.89
CA PRO A 117 16.82 8.60 -8.37
C PRO A 117 17.79 8.54 -7.17
N PRO A 118 18.68 9.53 -6.98
CA PRO A 118 19.64 9.52 -5.88
C PRO A 118 18.96 9.31 -4.52
N VAL A 119 19.59 8.54 -3.64
CA VAL A 119 19.14 8.41 -2.25
C VAL A 119 19.53 9.69 -1.52
N GLY A 120 18.54 10.41 -0.98
CA GLY A 120 18.76 11.58 -0.13
C GLY A 120 19.28 11.21 1.26
N SER A 121 19.51 12.22 2.10
CA SER A 121 19.80 12.03 3.53
C SER A 121 18.56 12.24 4.38
N CYS A 122 18.41 11.45 5.44
CA CYS A 122 17.37 11.63 6.46
C CYS A 122 17.81 11.08 7.82
N GLN A 123 17.04 11.40 8.85
CA GLN A 123 17.09 10.73 10.14
C GLN A 123 16.00 9.65 10.20
N GLY A 124 16.35 8.41 10.57
CA GLY A 124 15.38 7.30 10.70
C GLY A 124 15.68 6.12 9.77
N ASN A 125 14.65 5.34 9.44
CA ASN A 125 14.76 4.20 8.53
C ASN A 125 15.11 4.71 7.11
N PRO A 126 16.29 4.38 6.55
CA PRO A 126 16.71 4.85 5.23
C PRO A 126 15.76 4.42 4.10
N ALA A 127 15.13 3.25 4.21
CA ALA A 127 14.18 2.77 3.20
C ALA A 127 12.89 3.59 3.17
N SER A 128 12.32 3.87 4.34
CA SER A 128 11.12 4.69 4.46
C SER A 128 11.36 6.13 4.05
N CYS A 129 12.53 6.68 4.36
CA CYS A 129 12.91 8.00 3.89
C CYS A 129 13.07 8.04 2.38
N TYR A 130 13.74 7.05 1.78
CA TYR A 130 13.90 7.00 0.34
C TYR A 130 12.55 6.84 -0.35
N CYS A 131 11.67 5.99 0.17
CA CYS A 131 10.30 5.87 -0.30
C CYS A 131 9.57 7.22 -0.27
N SER A 132 9.66 7.96 0.84
CA SER A 132 9.08 9.29 0.99
C SER A 132 9.67 10.30 0.01
N TYR A 133 10.99 10.28 -0.20
CA TYR A 133 11.68 11.12 -1.18
C TYR A 133 11.23 10.86 -2.62
N LEU A 134 10.93 9.60 -2.95
CA LEU A 134 10.38 9.20 -4.23
C LEU A 134 8.88 9.58 -4.40
N GLY A 135 8.26 10.19 -3.38
CA GLY A 135 6.85 10.57 -3.37
C GLY A 135 5.89 9.42 -3.02
N GLY A 136 6.41 8.31 -2.49
CA GLY A 136 5.62 7.20 -1.97
C GLY A 136 5.47 7.22 -0.46
N SER A 137 4.86 6.18 0.09
CA SER A 137 4.84 5.90 1.52
C SER A 137 4.86 4.39 1.77
N ASP A 138 5.58 3.97 2.80
CA ASP A 138 5.55 2.62 3.35
C ASP A 138 5.07 2.58 4.82
N GLN A 139 4.64 3.74 5.33
CA GLN A 139 4.21 3.93 6.71
C GLN A 139 2.69 3.76 6.82
N PHE A 140 2.27 2.76 7.57
CA PHE A 140 0.87 2.54 7.89
C PHE A 140 0.52 3.37 9.14
N GLY A 141 -0.51 4.21 9.04
CA GLY A 141 -0.95 5.05 10.18
C GLY A 141 -0.08 6.29 10.45
N GLY A 142 0.75 6.71 9.50
CA GLY A 142 1.61 7.91 9.59
C GLY A 142 2.99 7.64 10.19
N THR A 143 3.79 8.69 10.40
CA THR A 143 5.18 8.62 10.90
C THR A 143 5.24 8.37 12.41
N THR A 144 4.59 7.30 12.86
CA THR A 144 4.57 6.88 14.28
C THR A 144 5.62 5.78 14.50
N GLY A 145 6.18 5.70 15.72
CA GLY A 145 7.09 4.60 16.08
C GLY A 145 6.43 3.23 16.20
N ALA A 146 5.11 3.13 16.00
CA ALA A 146 4.34 1.90 16.13
C ALA A 146 4.65 0.87 15.02
N GLY A 147 5.15 1.35 13.87
CA GLY A 147 5.39 0.52 12.69
C GLY A 147 4.10 0.04 12.01
N GLY A 148 4.26 -0.76 10.98
CA GLY A 148 3.20 -1.39 10.22
C GLY A 148 3.75 -1.90 8.90
N GLY A 149 2.89 -2.45 8.06
CA GLY A 149 3.31 -2.98 6.77
C GLY A 149 2.39 -4.04 6.22
N TRP A 150 2.88 -4.75 5.22
CA TRP A 150 2.21 -5.88 4.60
C TRP A 150 2.63 -7.18 5.27
N TYR A 151 1.74 -7.74 6.08
CA TYR A 151 1.99 -8.90 6.90
C TYR A 151 1.58 -10.21 6.24
N GLU A 152 2.45 -11.21 6.35
CA GLU A 152 2.12 -12.61 6.09
C GLU A 152 2.75 -13.50 7.18
N LYS A 153 1.90 -14.31 7.82
CA LYS A 153 2.34 -15.19 8.91
C LYS A 153 3.26 -16.28 8.35
N LYS A 154 4.42 -16.49 8.99
CA LYS A 154 5.47 -17.45 8.60
C LYS A 154 6.20 -17.13 7.28
N ALA A 155 5.91 -16.00 6.63
CA ALA A 155 6.82 -15.49 5.60
C ALA A 155 8.19 -15.18 6.23
N ILE A 156 9.26 -15.24 5.44
CA ILE A 156 10.60 -14.91 5.93
C ILE A 156 10.64 -13.43 6.31
N ASP A 157 10.13 -12.57 5.43
CA ASP A 157 9.89 -11.17 5.71
C ASP A 157 8.45 -11.04 6.22
N GLN A 158 8.22 -11.32 7.51
CA GLN A 158 6.86 -11.38 8.08
C GLN A 158 6.09 -10.08 7.90
N THR A 159 6.75 -8.93 8.09
CA THR A 159 6.21 -7.61 7.82
C THR A 159 7.03 -6.98 6.69
N LEU A 160 6.41 -6.78 5.54
CA LEU A 160 7.04 -6.15 4.38
C LEU A 160 6.75 -4.65 4.38
N GLU A 161 7.81 -3.85 4.43
CA GLU A 161 7.79 -2.42 4.11
C GLU A 161 7.78 -2.28 2.58
N ALA A 162 6.60 -2.08 1.99
CA ALA A 162 6.48 -1.83 0.55
C ALA A 162 6.21 -0.35 0.31
N CYS A 163 7.02 0.28 -0.52
CA CYS A 163 6.81 1.65 -0.92
C CYS A 163 5.63 1.72 -1.87
N ILE A 164 4.55 2.37 -1.46
CA ILE A 164 3.33 2.54 -2.24
C ILE A 164 3.31 3.96 -2.79
N PHE A 165 3.11 4.08 -4.10
CA PHE A 165 3.05 5.36 -4.80
C PHE A 165 1.59 5.83 -5.00
N PRO A 166 1.36 7.12 -5.31
CA PRO A 166 0.01 7.65 -5.57
C PRO A 166 -0.77 6.94 -6.69
N ASP A 167 -0.09 6.30 -7.64
CA ASP A 167 -0.71 5.48 -8.70
C ASP A 167 -0.99 4.02 -8.25
N LEU A 168 -0.85 3.74 -6.95
CA LEU A 168 -1.01 2.44 -6.29
C LEU A 168 -0.03 1.36 -6.77
N SER A 169 0.99 1.74 -7.54
CA SER A 169 2.11 0.84 -7.80
C SER A 169 3.00 0.72 -6.56
N SER A 170 3.66 -0.44 -6.41
CA SER A 170 4.47 -0.71 -5.22
C SER A 170 5.59 -1.72 -5.45
N ILE A 171 6.72 -1.47 -4.77
CA ILE A 171 7.92 -2.32 -4.66
C ILE A 171 8.43 -2.22 -3.20
N ASP A 172 9.01 -3.30 -2.68
CA ASP A 172 9.79 -3.34 -1.42
C ASP A 172 10.69 -2.10 -1.27
N SER A 173 10.48 -1.33 -0.19
CA SER A 173 11.23 -0.10 0.10
C SER A 173 12.74 -0.36 0.21
N TRP A 174 13.14 -1.43 0.89
CA TRP A 174 14.55 -1.81 1.00
C TRP A 174 15.08 -2.27 -0.35
N GLY A 175 14.29 -3.02 -1.12
CA GLY A 175 14.61 -3.38 -2.50
C GLY A 175 14.95 -2.16 -3.38
N LEU A 176 14.18 -1.08 -3.28
CA LEU A 176 14.45 0.19 -3.98
C LEU A 176 15.73 0.87 -3.47
N THR A 177 15.89 0.99 -2.15
CA THR A 177 17.05 1.68 -1.55
C THR A 177 18.37 0.99 -1.85
N TYR A 178 18.42 -0.35 -1.75
CA TYR A 178 19.61 -1.11 -2.13
C TYR A 178 19.90 -0.98 -3.63
N HIS A 179 18.87 -1.04 -4.48
CA HIS A 179 19.06 -0.92 -5.92
C HIS A 179 19.62 0.44 -6.34
N ALA A 180 19.15 1.52 -5.71
CA ALA A 180 19.68 2.86 -5.93
C ALA A 180 21.17 2.98 -5.56
N ASN A 181 21.64 2.17 -4.61
CA ASN A 181 23.05 2.05 -4.21
C ASN A 181 23.80 0.93 -4.95
N GLY A 182 23.26 0.43 -6.07
CA GLY A 182 23.93 -0.55 -6.92
C GLY A 182 23.85 -2.01 -6.43
N ILE A 183 23.10 -2.28 -5.36
CA ILE A 183 22.95 -3.63 -4.80
C ILE A 183 21.62 -4.23 -5.27
N ILE A 184 21.68 -5.37 -5.95
CA ILE A 184 20.49 -6.10 -6.40
C ILE A 184 20.08 -7.10 -5.31
N ARG A 185 18.88 -6.95 -4.74
CA ARG A 185 18.26 -7.98 -3.91
C ARG A 185 17.34 -8.85 -4.74
N GLY A 186 17.34 -10.17 -4.50
CA GLY A 186 16.50 -11.13 -5.22
C GLY A 186 16.88 -11.26 -6.70
N ILE A 187 16.24 -10.45 -7.55
CA ILE A 187 16.51 -10.36 -9.00
C ILE A 187 16.52 -8.90 -9.45
N ASN A 188 17.22 -8.60 -10.55
CA ASN A 188 17.06 -7.31 -11.21
C ASN A 188 15.66 -7.22 -11.84
N LEU A 189 14.78 -6.38 -11.26
CA LEU A 189 13.39 -6.28 -11.68
C LEU A 189 13.24 -5.77 -13.13
N GLN A 190 14.20 -5.03 -13.68
CA GLN A 190 14.14 -4.59 -15.09
C GLN A 190 14.09 -5.78 -16.08
N LYS A 191 14.64 -6.94 -15.67
CA LYS A 191 14.61 -8.16 -16.47
C LYS A 191 13.23 -8.81 -16.52
N VAL A 192 12.43 -8.65 -15.47
CA VAL A 192 11.15 -9.36 -15.29
C VAL A 192 9.91 -8.48 -15.36
N MET A 193 10.01 -7.18 -15.13
CA MET A 193 8.90 -6.24 -15.36
C MET A 193 8.46 -6.27 -16.82
N ARG A 194 7.15 -6.27 -17.06
CA ARG A 194 6.59 -6.22 -18.41
C ARG A 194 6.76 -4.84 -19.05
N TYR A 195 6.62 -3.78 -18.28
CA TYR A 195 6.99 -2.44 -18.72
C TYR A 195 8.48 -2.36 -19.05
N LYS A 196 8.81 -1.83 -20.23
CA LYS A 196 10.18 -1.54 -20.67
C LYS A 196 10.31 -0.05 -20.89
N TYR A 197 11.30 0.56 -20.22
CA TYR A 197 11.59 1.98 -20.38
C TYR A 197 12.37 2.21 -21.68
N HIS A 198 11.88 3.15 -22.48
CA HIS A 198 12.56 3.63 -23.68
C HIS A 198 12.87 5.11 -23.46
N PRO A 199 14.15 5.48 -23.24
CA PRO A 199 14.50 6.89 -23.18
C PRO A 199 14.21 7.51 -24.54
N THR A 200 13.41 8.58 -24.53
CA THR A 200 13.15 9.44 -25.68
C THR A 200 14.35 10.31 -25.97
#